data_AF-A0A810MZZ2-F1
#
_entry.id   AF-A0A810MZZ2-F1
#
_cell.length_a   1.000
_cell.length_b   1.000
_cell.length_c   1.000
_cell.angle_alpha   90.00
_cell.angle_beta   90.00
_cell.angle_gamma   90.00
#
_symmetry.space_group_name_H-M   'P 1'
#
loop_
_entity.id
_entity.type
_entity.pdbx_description
1 polymer ?
#
loop_
_entity_poly.entity_id
_entity_poly.type
_entity_poly.pdbx_seq_one_letter_code
_entity_poly.pdbx_strand_id
1 'polypeptide(L)'
;MFDGRFAWLAGARDPRVAYMRPIDARADKALLGAGLPDPFVEFMGRPELSGAVPSCTACWWQWPARPVPSPVGAGARLLRFLNDQQDCLFWYLYLEPDGGHRVLAGGINYDTWAEDGIDETDAAGDLVEVAPDFERFVYRFWVENLAWFEVVGQERDWDDLSPPVQDYLAHYRAAAVGS
;
A
#
# COMPACT_ATOMS: atom_id res chain seq x y z
N MET A 1 10.16 9.74 10.80
CA MET A 1 9.19 10.83 10.58
C MET A 1 8.67 10.66 9.16
N PHE A 2 7.36 10.59 8.97
CA PHE A 2 6.73 10.43 7.66
C PHE A 2 6.64 11.83 7.01
N ASP A 3 7.50 12.10 6.02
CA ASP A 3 7.69 13.41 5.39
C ASP A 3 7.51 13.39 3.86
N GLY A 4 7.02 12.26 3.32
CA GLY A 4 6.78 12.02 1.91
C GLY A 4 8.01 11.62 1.11
N ARG A 5 9.21 11.50 1.72
CA ARG A 5 10.46 11.22 0.98
C ARG A 5 10.93 9.78 1.09
N PHE A 6 10.27 8.96 1.92
CA PHE A 6 10.58 7.53 2.05
C PHE A 6 12.05 7.25 2.41
N ALA A 7 12.69 8.14 3.19
CA ALA A 7 14.11 7.99 3.54
C ALA A 7 14.41 6.70 4.32
N TRP A 8 13.41 6.16 5.00
CA TRP A 8 13.45 4.89 5.73
C TRP A 8 13.47 3.65 4.81
N LEU A 9 13.11 3.80 3.54
CA LEU A 9 13.12 2.71 2.55
C LEU A 9 14.52 2.47 1.96
N ALA A 10 15.48 3.36 2.25
CA ALA A 10 16.86 3.27 1.77
C ALA A 10 17.65 2.26 2.61
N GLY A 11 17.89 1.06 2.05
CA GLY A 11 18.69 0.02 2.68
C GLY A 11 19.33 -0.92 1.66
N ALA A 12 20.37 -1.64 2.10
CA ALA A 12 20.91 -2.72 1.32
C ALA A 12 19.84 -3.79 1.12
N ARG A 13 19.65 -4.24 -0.12
CA ARG A 13 18.68 -5.28 -0.45
C ARG A 13 19.29 -6.66 -0.16
N ASP A 14 18.56 -7.49 0.57
CA ASP A 14 18.95 -8.89 0.76
C ASP A 14 18.54 -9.70 -0.48
N PRO A 15 19.46 -10.40 -1.17
CA PRO A 15 19.13 -11.18 -2.36
C PRO A 15 18.17 -12.36 -2.08
N ARG A 16 17.95 -12.73 -0.82
CA ARG A 16 17.00 -13.77 -0.39
C ARG A 16 15.57 -13.25 -0.20
N VAL A 17 15.36 -11.93 -0.32
CA VAL A 17 14.06 -11.29 -0.17
C VAL A 17 13.44 -11.06 -1.55
N ALA A 18 12.18 -11.47 -1.72
CA ALA A 18 11.45 -11.22 -2.97
C ALA A 18 10.90 -9.80 -2.98
N TYR A 19 11.56 -8.93 -3.75
CA TYR A 19 11.13 -7.55 -3.96
C TYR A 19 10.14 -7.43 -5.12
N MET A 20 9.18 -6.52 -4.96
CA MET A 20 8.20 -6.21 -5.99
C MET A 20 8.89 -5.66 -7.24
N ARG A 21 8.25 -5.90 -8.39
CA ARG A 21 8.72 -5.31 -9.65
C ARG A 21 8.56 -3.77 -9.57
N PRO A 22 9.56 -2.99 -9.98
CA PRO A 22 9.42 -1.55 -10.10
C PRO A 22 8.25 -1.19 -11.03
N ILE A 23 7.56 -0.11 -10.71
CA ILE A 23 6.55 0.46 -11.60
C ILE A 23 7.26 0.97 -12.87
N ASP A 24 6.76 0.59 -14.05
CA ASP A 24 7.12 1.28 -15.30
C ASP A 24 6.31 2.58 -15.36
N ALA A 25 6.82 3.62 -14.70
CA ALA A 25 6.15 4.92 -14.57
C ALA A 25 6.15 5.67 -15.92
N ARG A 26 5.32 5.23 -16.86
CA ARG A 26 5.09 5.90 -18.16
C ARG A 26 3.76 6.63 -18.22
N ALA A 27 3.00 6.60 -17.15
CA ALA A 27 1.65 7.08 -17.18
C ALA A 27 1.56 8.60 -17.07
N ASP A 28 0.67 9.15 -17.88
CA ASP A 28 0.42 10.56 -17.97
C ASP A 28 -0.25 11.03 -16.67
N LYS A 29 0.48 11.83 -15.87
CA LYS A 29 -0.05 12.46 -14.65
C LYS A 29 -1.34 13.26 -14.93
N ALA A 30 -1.53 13.75 -16.16
CA ALA A 30 -2.75 14.46 -16.55
C ALA A 30 -4.00 13.57 -16.49
N LEU A 31 -3.88 12.25 -16.72
CA LEU A 31 -5.01 11.31 -16.69
C LEU A 31 -5.55 11.08 -15.27
N LEU A 32 -4.74 11.34 -14.25
CA LEU A 32 -5.14 11.17 -12.85
C LEU A 32 -5.86 12.41 -12.28
N GLY A 33 -5.85 13.53 -13.01
CA GLY A 33 -6.39 14.80 -12.56
C GLY A 33 -5.53 15.49 -11.49
N ALA A 34 -5.97 16.67 -11.05
CA ALA A 34 -5.35 17.39 -9.94
C ALA A 34 -5.79 16.80 -8.59
N GLY A 35 -4.92 16.86 -7.59
CA GLY A 35 -5.25 16.50 -6.19
C GLY A 35 -4.76 15.13 -5.73
N LEU A 36 -3.74 14.55 -6.36
CA LEU A 36 -3.03 13.41 -5.77
C LEU A 36 -2.12 13.87 -4.63
N PRO A 37 -1.98 13.08 -3.55
CA PRO A 37 -1.03 13.36 -2.48
C PRO A 37 0.42 13.32 -2.99
N ASP A 38 1.22 14.29 -2.57
CA ASP A 38 2.65 14.34 -2.94
C ASP A 38 3.41 13.05 -2.62
N PRO A 39 3.23 12.39 -1.45
CA PRO A 39 3.90 11.12 -1.16
C PRO A 39 3.53 10.01 -2.14
N PHE A 40 2.29 9.98 -2.63
CA PHE A 40 1.84 9.01 -3.61
C PHE A 40 2.53 9.23 -4.95
N VAL A 41 2.58 10.48 -5.41
CA VAL A 41 3.21 10.85 -6.69
C VAL A 41 4.72 10.58 -6.64
N GLU A 42 5.37 10.92 -5.52
CA GLU A 42 6.80 10.68 -5.30
C GLU A 42 7.12 9.19 -5.35
N PHE A 43 6.38 8.36 -4.60
CA PHE A 43 6.63 6.93 -4.55
C PHE A 43 6.35 6.23 -5.88
N MET A 44 5.16 6.45 -6.44
CA MET A 44 4.72 5.76 -7.65
C MET A 44 5.56 6.19 -8.87
N GLY A 45 6.07 7.42 -8.86
CA GLY A 45 6.88 7.99 -9.93
C GLY A 45 8.36 7.58 -9.90
N ARG A 46 8.81 6.90 -8.84
CA ARG A 46 10.21 6.52 -8.63
C ARG A 46 10.36 5.01 -8.59
N PRO A 47 10.77 4.37 -9.71
CA PRO A 47 10.93 2.92 -9.80
C PRO A 47 11.83 2.33 -8.70
N GLU A 48 12.84 3.07 -8.26
CA GLU A 48 13.72 2.67 -7.18
C GLU A 48 13.01 2.51 -5.82
N LEU A 49 11.98 3.32 -5.54
CA LEU A 49 11.18 3.25 -4.32
C LEU A 49 10.19 2.09 -4.39
N SER A 50 9.36 2.05 -5.44
CA SER A 50 8.39 0.96 -5.64
C SER A 50 9.05 -0.41 -5.68
N GLY A 51 10.18 -0.52 -6.36
CA GLY A 51 10.95 -1.76 -6.41
C GLY A 51 11.60 -2.14 -5.09
N ALA A 52 11.75 -1.24 -4.11
CA ALA A 52 12.40 -1.53 -2.82
C ALA A 52 11.47 -2.20 -1.80
N VAL A 53 10.19 -2.35 -2.13
CA VAL A 53 9.22 -2.97 -1.24
C VAL A 53 9.18 -4.49 -1.45
N PRO A 54 9.35 -5.29 -0.39
CA PRO A 54 9.20 -6.73 -0.46
C PRO A 54 7.73 -7.16 -0.48
N SER A 55 7.46 -8.34 -1.03
CA SER A 55 6.12 -8.94 -0.96
C SER A 55 6.21 -10.46 -0.79
N CYS A 56 5.77 -10.97 0.36
CA CYS A 56 5.69 -12.42 0.64
C CYS A 56 4.48 -13.09 -0.03
N THR A 57 3.48 -12.32 -0.46
CA THR A 57 2.29 -12.77 -1.20
C THR A 57 2.32 -12.40 -2.69
N ALA A 58 3.49 -12.01 -3.21
CA ALA A 58 3.66 -11.61 -4.61
C ALA A 58 2.71 -10.51 -5.11
N CYS A 59 2.27 -9.60 -4.23
CA CYS A 59 1.59 -8.37 -4.60
C CYS A 59 2.41 -7.56 -5.60
N TRP A 60 1.73 -6.73 -6.38
CA TRP A 60 2.36 -5.92 -7.41
C TRP A 60 1.73 -4.54 -7.52
N TRP A 61 2.59 -3.54 -7.75
CA TRP A 61 2.17 -2.16 -7.94
C TRP A 61 1.53 -1.99 -9.31
N GLN A 62 0.44 -1.23 -9.34
CA GLN A 62 -0.17 -0.81 -10.60
C GLN A 62 -0.21 0.70 -10.63
N TRP A 63 0.33 1.28 -11.70
CA TRP A 63 0.04 2.67 -11.95
C TRP A 63 -1.46 2.81 -12.27
N PRO A 64 -2.20 3.68 -11.56
CA PRO A 64 -3.65 3.77 -11.75
C PRO A 64 -4.02 4.25 -13.14
N ALA A 65 -5.08 3.68 -13.73
CA ALA A 65 -5.57 4.15 -15.04
C ALA A 65 -6.36 5.46 -14.91
N ARG A 66 -7.32 5.50 -13.98
CA ARG A 66 -8.16 6.66 -13.67
C ARG A 66 -8.77 6.53 -12.27
N PRO A 67 -9.13 7.62 -11.61
CA PRO A 67 -10.00 7.56 -10.44
C PRO A 67 -11.41 7.08 -10.83
N VAL A 68 -12.04 6.30 -9.96
CA VAL A 68 -13.45 5.87 -10.07
C VAL A 68 -14.28 6.42 -8.91
N PRO A 69 -15.59 6.63 -9.06
CA PRO A 69 -16.45 7.03 -7.94
C PRO A 69 -16.37 6.01 -6.80
N SER A 70 -16.28 6.50 -5.56
CA SER A 70 -16.38 5.63 -4.40
C SER A 70 -17.84 5.34 -4.07
N PRO A 71 -18.21 4.11 -3.69
CA PRO A 71 -19.54 3.83 -3.12
C PRO A 71 -19.69 4.39 -1.69
N VAL A 72 -18.60 4.88 -1.07
CA VAL A 72 -18.61 5.44 0.28
C VAL A 72 -18.15 6.90 0.28
N GLY A 73 -18.95 7.77 0.89
CA GLY A 73 -18.67 9.21 0.98
C GLY A 73 -18.96 9.96 -0.32
N ALA A 74 -19.88 10.92 -0.24
CA ALA A 74 -20.35 11.67 -1.40
C ALA A 74 -19.21 12.45 -2.08
N GLY A 75 -19.05 12.22 -3.40
CA GLY A 75 -18.05 12.89 -4.22
C GLY A 75 -16.62 12.35 -4.05
N ALA A 76 -16.41 11.36 -3.19
CA ALA A 76 -15.11 10.73 -3.03
C ALA A 76 -14.79 9.80 -4.20
N ARG A 77 -13.49 9.54 -4.39
CA ARG A 77 -13.00 8.70 -5.50
C ARG A 77 -12.02 7.66 -4.98
N LEU A 78 -11.97 6.52 -5.64
CA LEU A 78 -11.00 5.46 -5.42
C LEU A 78 -9.99 5.45 -6.55
N LEU A 79 -8.74 5.15 -6.21
CA LEU A 79 -7.65 5.00 -7.16
C LEU A 79 -6.83 3.76 -6.80
N ARG A 80 -7.01 2.67 -7.56
CA ARG A 80 -6.31 1.40 -7.31
C ARG A 80 -4.81 1.56 -7.58
N PHE A 81 -3.97 1.14 -6.65
CA PHE A 81 -2.51 1.27 -6.78
C PHE A 81 -1.72 0.01 -6.46
N LEU A 82 -2.33 -0.97 -5.79
CA LEU A 82 -1.68 -2.23 -5.40
C LEU A 82 -2.69 -3.36 -5.51
N ASN A 83 -2.20 -4.51 -5.95
CA ASN A 83 -2.98 -5.71 -6.17
C ASN A 83 -2.27 -6.90 -5.51
N ASP A 84 -3.07 -7.81 -4.98
CA ASP A 84 -2.62 -9.16 -4.70
C ASP A 84 -2.35 -9.95 -6.00
N GLN A 85 -1.54 -11.00 -5.93
CA GLN A 85 -1.24 -11.85 -7.10
C GLN A 85 -2.49 -12.56 -7.66
N GLN A 86 -3.45 -12.87 -6.80
CA GLN A 86 -4.64 -13.65 -7.15
C GLN A 86 -5.85 -12.79 -7.48
N ASP A 87 -5.69 -11.45 -7.53
CA ASP A 87 -6.78 -10.50 -7.74
C ASP A 87 -7.95 -10.70 -6.75
N CYS A 88 -7.64 -11.15 -5.52
CA CYS A 88 -8.63 -11.33 -4.45
C CYS A 88 -8.62 -10.21 -3.40
N LEU A 89 -7.62 -9.32 -3.47
CA LEU A 89 -7.50 -8.16 -2.60
C LEU A 89 -6.82 -7.02 -3.35
N PHE A 90 -7.41 -5.83 -3.23
CA PHE A 90 -6.99 -4.62 -3.90
C PHE A 90 -6.84 -3.50 -2.88
N TRP A 91 -5.89 -2.59 -3.11
CA TRP A 91 -5.72 -1.39 -2.31
C TRP A 91 -5.92 -0.14 -3.13
N TYR A 92 -6.61 0.81 -2.52
CA TYR A 92 -7.08 2.02 -3.14
C TYR A 92 -6.64 3.22 -2.33
N LEU A 93 -6.19 4.26 -3.03
CA LEU A 93 -6.14 5.60 -2.48
C LEU A 93 -7.57 6.15 -2.53
N TYR A 94 -8.14 6.40 -1.36
CA TYR A 94 -9.41 7.08 -1.22
C TYR A 94 -9.16 8.58 -1.19
N LEU A 95 -9.75 9.31 -2.13
CA LEU A 95 -9.59 10.74 -2.33
C LEU A 95 -10.87 11.46 -1.91
N GLU A 96 -10.75 12.32 -0.91
CA GLU A 96 -11.86 13.13 -0.41
C GLU A 96 -12.06 14.40 -1.26
N PRO A 97 -13.29 14.93 -1.33
CA PRO A 97 -13.58 16.15 -2.10
C PRO A 97 -12.80 17.39 -1.62
N ASP A 98 -12.36 17.41 -0.37
CA ASP A 98 -11.63 18.52 0.25
C ASP A 98 -10.11 18.41 0.09
N GLY A 99 -9.62 17.35 -0.58
CA GLY A 99 -8.20 17.08 -0.77
C GLY A 99 -7.59 16.13 0.28
N GLY A 100 -8.37 15.67 1.26
CA GLY A 100 -7.97 14.59 2.16
C GLY A 100 -7.75 13.27 1.42
N HIS A 101 -6.99 12.36 2.05
CA HIS A 101 -6.83 11.01 1.54
C HIS A 101 -6.58 9.99 2.66
N ARG A 102 -6.91 8.74 2.37
CA ARG A 102 -6.60 7.56 3.20
C ARG A 102 -6.41 6.33 2.30
N VAL A 103 -5.99 5.21 2.87
CA VAL A 103 -5.85 3.95 2.14
C VAL A 103 -6.93 2.97 2.57
N LEU A 104 -7.70 2.48 1.61
CA LEU A 104 -8.69 1.44 1.78
C LEU A 104 -8.24 0.14 1.11
N ALA A 105 -8.71 -0.99 1.60
CA ALA A 105 -8.57 -2.29 0.96
C ALA A 105 -9.95 -2.95 0.81
N GLY A 106 -10.12 -3.76 -0.23
CA GLY A 106 -11.35 -4.50 -0.49
C GLY A 106 -11.11 -5.70 -1.42
N GLY A 107 -12.03 -6.66 -1.41
CA GLY A 107 -12.00 -7.81 -2.30
C GLY A 107 -12.69 -7.55 -3.65
N ILE A 108 -13.47 -6.48 -3.77
CA ILE A 108 -14.14 -6.08 -5.01
C ILE A 108 -13.20 -5.27 -5.90
N ASN A 109 -13.21 -5.56 -7.21
CA ASN A 109 -12.52 -4.72 -8.19
C ASN A 109 -13.37 -3.48 -8.55
N TYR A 110 -13.12 -2.36 -7.86
CA TYR A 110 -13.84 -1.10 -8.09
C TYR A 110 -13.61 -0.45 -9.47
N ASP A 111 -12.69 -0.95 -10.29
CA ASP A 111 -12.56 -0.45 -11.66
C ASP A 111 -13.73 -0.89 -12.55
N THR A 112 -14.39 -2.01 -12.21
CA THR A 112 -15.48 -2.64 -12.99
C THR A 112 -16.72 -3.00 -12.17
N TRP A 113 -16.72 -2.80 -10.85
CA TRP A 113 -17.77 -3.31 -9.94
C TRP A 113 -19.22 -3.02 -10.37
N ALA A 114 -19.50 -1.83 -10.90
CA ALA A 114 -20.83 -1.46 -11.36
C ALA A 114 -21.25 -2.24 -12.63
N GLU A 115 -20.29 -2.55 -13.51
CA GLU A 115 -20.50 -3.38 -14.70
C GLU A 115 -20.71 -4.85 -14.32
N ASP A 116 -20.06 -5.28 -13.22
CA ASP A 116 -20.19 -6.63 -12.64
C ASP A 116 -21.53 -6.83 -11.90
N GLY A 117 -22.38 -5.78 -11.81
CA GLY A 117 -23.72 -5.86 -11.24
C GLY A 117 -23.73 -5.96 -9.71
N ILE A 118 -22.66 -5.52 -9.05
CA ILE A 118 -22.54 -5.52 -7.59
C ILE A 118 -23.40 -4.38 -7.02
N ASP A 119 -24.19 -4.67 -5.98
CA ASP A 119 -25.01 -3.68 -5.29
C ASP A 119 -24.14 -2.66 -4.53
N GLU A 120 -24.59 -1.41 -4.48
CA GLU A 120 -23.86 -0.32 -3.80
C GLU A 120 -23.68 -0.59 -2.30
N THR A 121 -24.62 -1.29 -1.65
CA THR A 121 -24.52 -1.67 -0.23
C THR A 121 -23.41 -2.70 -0.01
N ASP A 122 -23.35 -3.72 -0.85
CA ASP A 122 -22.31 -4.76 -0.78
C ASP A 122 -20.93 -4.15 -1.08
N ALA A 123 -20.88 -3.29 -2.10
CA ALA A 123 -19.69 -2.53 -2.46
C ALA A 123 -19.24 -1.57 -1.34
N ALA A 124 -20.16 -0.96 -0.59
CA ALA A 124 -19.80 -0.12 0.55
C ALA A 124 -19.28 -0.95 1.74
N GLY A 125 -19.83 -2.15 1.95
CA GLY A 125 -19.46 -3.05 3.05
C GLY A 125 -18.12 -3.76 2.89
N ASP A 126 -17.58 -3.86 1.68
CA ASP A 126 -16.30 -4.51 1.38
C ASP A 126 -15.07 -3.66 1.73
N LEU A 127 -15.19 -2.33 1.71
CA LEU A 127 -14.04 -1.43 1.93
C LEU A 127 -13.68 -1.29 3.42
N VAL A 128 -12.41 -1.54 3.72
CA VAL A 128 -11.84 -1.36 5.07
C VAL A 128 -10.69 -0.36 5.01
N GLU A 129 -10.68 0.61 5.94
CA GLU A 129 -9.53 1.50 6.10
C GLU A 129 -8.34 0.76 6.71
N VAL A 130 -7.19 0.81 6.04
CA VAL A 130 -5.96 0.11 6.46
C VAL A 130 -4.83 1.06 6.84
N ALA A 131 -4.90 2.33 6.43
CA ALA A 131 -4.00 3.37 6.88
C ALA A 131 -4.61 4.77 6.70
N PRO A 132 -4.25 5.72 7.58
CA PRO A 132 -4.75 7.09 7.48
C PRO A 132 -4.10 7.89 6.34
N ASP A 133 -3.00 7.41 5.77
CA ASP A 133 -2.34 8.01 4.61
C ASP A 133 -1.45 7.00 3.88
N PHE A 134 -1.00 7.39 2.68
CA PHE A 134 -0.23 6.53 1.80
C PHE A 134 1.16 6.16 2.34
N GLU A 135 1.90 7.10 2.93
CA GLU A 135 3.27 6.79 3.40
C GLU A 135 3.24 5.82 4.58
N ARG A 136 2.30 6.00 5.51
CA ARG A 136 2.09 5.06 6.62
C ARG A 136 1.68 3.67 6.14
N PHE A 137 0.85 3.61 5.09
CA PHE A 137 0.55 2.34 4.44
C PHE A 137 1.81 1.65 3.92
N VAL A 138 2.61 2.35 3.09
CA VAL A 138 3.82 1.76 2.49
C VAL A 138 4.80 1.33 3.57
N TYR A 139 4.98 2.12 4.64
CA TYR A 139 5.86 1.74 5.76
C TYR A 139 5.43 0.44 6.42
N ARG A 140 4.15 0.33 6.79
CA ARG A 140 3.61 -0.89 7.40
C ARG A 140 3.73 -2.08 6.46
N PHE A 141 3.33 -1.92 5.20
CA PHE A 141 3.41 -2.97 4.20
C PHE A 141 4.86 -3.45 4.00
N TRP A 142 5.80 -2.51 3.90
CA TRP A 142 7.23 -2.80 3.75
C TRP A 142 7.79 -3.58 4.95
N VAL A 143 7.59 -3.07 6.17
CA VAL A 143 8.20 -3.65 7.37
C VAL A 143 7.55 -4.97 7.76
N GLU A 144 6.24 -5.14 7.54
CA GLU A 144 5.53 -6.40 7.79
C GLU A 144 6.00 -7.50 6.82
N ASN A 145 6.17 -7.17 5.54
CA ASN A 145 6.72 -8.13 4.57
C ASN A 145 8.20 -8.44 4.86
N LEU A 146 9.00 -7.44 5.23
CA LEU A 146 10.39 -7.66 5.62
C LEU A 146 10.49 -8.56 6.85
N ALA A 147 9.66 -8.33 7.87
CA ALA A 147 9.56 -9.16 9.05
C ALA A 147 9.16 -10.60 8.70
N TRP A 148 8.23 -10.81 7.76
CA TRP A 148 7.88 -12.14 7.30
C TRP A 148 9.10 -12.86 6.70
N PHE A 149 9.86 -12.21 5.81
CA PHE A 149 11.05 -12.83 5.23
C PHE A 149 12.13 -13.13 6.28
N GLU A 150 12.38 -12.20 7.20
CA GLU A 150 13.43 -12.37 8.20
C GLU A 150 13.07 -13.42 9.27
N VAL A 151 11.84 -13.39 9.79
CA VAL A 151 11.40 -14.26 10.88
C VAL A 151 10.93 -15.62 10.37
N VAL A 152 10.11 -15.64 9.32
CA VAL A 152 9.50 -16.89 8.81
C VAL A 152 10.34 -17.49 7.69
N GLY A 153 10.77 -16.68 6.72
CA GLY A 153 11.50 -17.18 5.56
C GLY A 153 12.95 -17.57 5.84
N GLN A 154 13.61 -16.84 6.74
CA GLN A 154 15.03 -16.98 7.04
C GLN A 154 15.31 -17.47 8.46
N GLU A 155 14.27 -17.56 9.31
CA GLU A 155 14.38 -18.03 10.70
C GLU A 155 15.46 -17.30 11.50
N ARG A 156 15.59 -15.98 11.32
CA ARG A 156 16.60 -15.19 12.02
C ARG A 156 16.29 -15.07 13.51
N ASP A 157 17.35 -15.12 14.32
CA ASP A 157 17.29 -14.73 15.72
C ASP A 157 17.11 -13.21 15.87
N TRP A 158 16.62 -12.77 17.04
CA TRP A 158 16.30 -11.37 17.32
C TRP A 158 17.46 -10.41 17.00
N ASP A 159 18.68 -10.78 17.38
CA ASP A 159 19.88 -9.95 17.21
C ASP A 159 20.31 -9.82 15.73
N ASP A 160 19.84 -10.71 14.86
CA ASP A 160 20.11 -10.72 13.42
C ASP A 160 18.99 -10.07 12.57
N LEU A 161 17.87 -9.70 13.21
CA LEU A 161 16.80 -8.95 12.55
C LEU A 161 17.28 -7.56 12.17
N SER A 162 16.80 -7.04 11.05
CA SER A 162 17.10 -5.68 10.65
C SER A 162 16.50 -4.68 11.67
N PRO A 163 17.15 -3.53 11.90
CA PRO A 163 16.65 -2.54 12.86
C PRO A 163 15.18 -2.13 12.66
N PRO A 164 14.68 -1.93 11.41
CA PRO A 164 13.26 -1.62 11.20
C PRO A 164 12.32 -2.72 11.69
N VAL A 165 12.68 -3.99 11.50
CA VAL A 165 11.89 -5.14 11.97
C VAL A 165 11.94 -5.23 13.49
N GLN A 166 13.11 -5.04 14.12
CA GLN A 166 13.22 -5.02 15.58
C GLN A 166 12.36 -3.91 16.19
N ASP A 167 12.46 -2.68 15.68
CA ASP A 167 11.69 -1.53 16.15
C ASP A 167 10.18 -1.78 16.02
N TYR A 168 9.76 -2.32 14.88
CA TYR A 168 8.36 -2.64 14.61
C TYR A 168 7.84 -3.74 15.56
N LEU A 169 8.56 -4.84 15.73
CA LEU A 169 8.14 -5.93 16.64
C LEU A 169 8.17 -5.50 18.10
N ALA A 170 9.13 -4.67 18.51
CA ALA A 170 9.21 -4.13 19.86
C ALA A 170 7.99 -3.25 20.19
N HIS A 171 7.52 -2.43 19.24
CA HIS A 171 6.32 -1.63 19.39
C HIS A 171 5.09 -2.49 19.74
N TYR A 172 4.87 -3.59 19.00
CA TYR A 172 3.73 -4.49 19.26
C TYR A 172 3.89 -5.33 20.53
N ARG A 173 5.12 -5.71 20.91
CA ARG A 173 5.37 -6.37 22.21
C ARG A 173 5.00 -5.45 23.37
N ALA A 174 5.34 -4.17 23.31
CA ALA A 174 4.99 -3.20 24.35
C ALA A 174 3.47 -2.98 24.43
N ALA A 175 2.79 -2.91 23.28
CA ALA A 175 1.33 -2.78 23.23
C ALA A 175 0.60 -3.98 23.84
N ALA A 176 1.09 -5.21 23.62
CA ALA A 176 0.51 -6.44 24.15
C ALA A 176 0.70 -6.62 25.67
N VAL A 177 1.70 -5.97 26.27
CA VAL A 177 1.95 -5.99 27.73
C VAL A 177 1.15 -4.90 28.46
N GLY A 178 0.66 -3.88 27.73
CA GLY A 178 -0.15 -2.79 28.25
C GLY A 178 -1.67 -2.98 28.13
N SER A 179 -2.13 -4.11 27.58
CA SER A 179 -3.54 -4.49 27.38
C SER A 179 -4.03 -5.51 28.41
#